data_AF-A0A9W6V8F0-F1
#
_entry.id   AF-A0A9W6V8F0-F1
#
_cell.length_a   1.000
_cell.length_b   1.000
_cell.length_c   1.000
_cell.angle_alpha   90.00
_cell.angle_beta   90.00
_cell.angle_gamma   90.00
#
_symmetry.space_group_name_H-M   'P 1'
#
loop_
_entity.id
_entity.type
_entity.pdbx_description
1 polymer ?
#
loop_
_entity_poly.entity_id
_entity_poly.type
_entity_poly.pdbx_seq_one_letter_code
_entity_poly.pdbx_strand_id
1 'polypeptide(L)'
;MRRIIFTAIACAAISVTGVAPALAQQTGALGDTLEFVIDDSHGTLELHHTEAGDSVSGTAELLDGDTEVGTLRYQCEPLGYAGEVSISDCEYTLELVDGEIDVRIAVLTVLDPDQYPLSYDGEVTGGSAAYAGATGEAAVNAESQTRSTITLTLD
;
A
#
# COMPACT_ATOMS: atom_id res chain seq x y z
N MET A 1 -47.85 46.25 32.98
CA MET A 1 -47.89 44.80 33.30
C MET A 1 -47.08 44.04 32.26
N ARG A 2 -46.20 43.12 32.69
CA ARG A 2 -45.71 41.86 32.05
C ARG A 2 -45.42 41.87 30.52
N ARG A 3 -44.34 41.30 29.97
CA ARG A 3 -43.25 40.44 30.45
C ARG A 3 -42.19 40.45 29.34
N ILE A 4 -40.92 40.49 29.71
CA ILE A 4 -39.78 40.19 28.83
C ILE A 4 -39.78 38.67 28.62
N ILE A 5 -39.67 38.22 27.37
CA ILE A 5 -39.29 36.84 27.02
C ILE A 5 -38.13 36.94 26.03
N PHE A 6 -36.93 36.63 26.50
CA PHE A 6 -35.78 36.34 25.65
C PHE A 6 -35.98 34.94 25.06
N THR A 7 -36.17 34.85 23.76
CA THR A 7 -36.09 33.57 23.03
C THR A 7 -34.71 33.50 22.38
N ALA A 8 -33.84 32.68 22.97
CA ALA A 8 -32.57 32.31 22.35
C ALA A 8 -32.86 31.56 21.05
N ILE A 9 -32.48 32.15 19.91
CA ILE A 9 -32.44 31.44 18.64
C ILE A 9 -31.14 30.66 18.64
N ALA A 10 -31.25 29.35 18.78
CA ALA A 10 -30.16 28.40 18.66
C ALA A 10 -29.51 28.53 17.27
N CYS A 11 -28.19 28.59 17.23
CA CYS A 11 -27.38 28.42 16.03
C CYS A 11 -27.79 27.13 15.30
N ALA A 12 -28.48 27.26 14.17
CA ALA A 12 -28.44 26.25 13.14
C ALA A 12 -27.21 26.54 12.27
N ALA A 13 -26.04 26.08 12.73
CA ALA A 13 -24.93 25.87 11.82
C ALA A 13 -25.40 24.80 10.82
N ILE A 14 -25.57 25.20 9.57
CA ILE A 14 -25.68 24.27 8.46
C ILE A 14 -24.30 23.60 8.38
N SER A 15 -24.12 22.49 9.10
CA SER A 15 -23.04 21.58 8.78
C SER A 15 -23.38 21.04 7.41
N VAL A 16 -22.67 21.55 6.40
CA VAL A 16 -22.51 20.85 5.13
C VAL A 16 -22.01 19.47 5.55
N THR A 17 -22.85 18.46 5.43
CA THR A 17 -22.42 17.06 5.51
C THR A 17 -21.56 16.85 4.26
N GLY A 18 -20.33 17.34 4.32
CA GLY A 18 -19.26 16.71 3.58
C GLY A 18 -19.28 15.27 4.03
N VAL A 19 -19.57 14.36 3.10
CA VAL A 19 -19.07 13.00 3.20
C VAL A 19 -17.56 13.17 3.38
N ALA A 20 -17.10 13.16 4.62
CA ALA A 20 -15.71 12.86 4.88
C ALA A 20 -15.48 11.53 4.16
N PRO A 21 -14.48 11.44 3.26
CA PRO A 21 -14.18 10.15 2.67
C PRO A 21 -13.94 9.19 3.84
N ALA A 22 -14.44 7.96 3.71
CA ALA A 22 -14.32 6.90 4.71
C ALA A 22 -12.86 6.56 5.12
N LEU A 23 -11.89 7.24 4.53
CA LEU A 23 -10.45 7.15 4.74
C LEU A 23 -9.96 7.60 6.12
N ALA A 24 -10.77 8.28 6.94
CA ALA A 24 -10.35 8.67 8.30
C ALA A 24 -10.44 7.53 9.34
N GLN A 25 -10.79 6.30 8.93
CA GLN A 25 -10.97 5.16 9.85
C GLN A 25 -9.97 4.01 9.68
N GLN A 26 -9.04 4.07 8.73
CA GLN A 26 -7.93 3.10 8.65
C GLN A 26 -6.66 3.64 9.33
N THR A 27 -6.80 4.34 10.45
CA THR A 27 -5.67 4.48 11.37
C THR A 27 -5.44 3.13 12.03
N GLY A 28 -4.66 2.26 11.39
CA GLY A 28 -4.31 0.95 11.93
C GLY A 28 -3.71 1.10 13.33
N ALA A 29 -4.37 0.52 14.33
CA ALA A 29 -3.75 0.32 15.61
C ALA A 29 -2.70 -0.79 15.48
N LEU A 30 -1.66 -0.77 16.32
CA LEU A 30 -0.71 -1.88 16.45
C LEU A 30 -1.51 -3.16 16.76
N GLY A 31 -1.38 -4.19 15.90
CA GLY A 31 -2.20 -5.40 15.90
C GLY A 31 -3.30 -5.48 14.81
N ASP A 32 -3.44 -4.46 13.94
CA ASP A 32 -4.38 -4.50 12.81
C ASP A 32 -3.77 -5.14 11.56
N THR A 33 -4.60 -5.91 10.85
CA THR A 33 -4.30 -6.41 9.51
C THR A 33 -4.82 -5.41 8.47
N LEU A 34 -3.94 -4.93 7.60
CA LEU A 34 -4.28 -4.09 6.46
C LEU A 34 -4.24 -4.94 5.19
N GLU A 35 -5.21 -4.76 4.30
CA GLU A 35 -5.26 -5.47 3.02
C GLU A 35 -5.51 -4.46 1.91
N PHE A 36 -4.68 -4.52 0.87
CA PHE A 36 -4.78 -3.66 -0.30
C PHE A 36 -4.60 -4.48 -1.58
N VAL A 37 -5.23 -4.02 -2.66
CA VAL A 37 -4.95 -4.51 -4.01
C VAL A 37 -3.91 -3.59 -4.64
N ILE A 38 -2.87 -4.20 -5.21
CA ILE A 38 -1.89 -3.55 -6.07
C ILE A 38 -2.37 -3.73 -7.52
N ASP A 39 -2.64 -2.62 -8.21
CA ASP A 39 -3.00 -2.61 -9.63
C ASP A 39 -1.92 -1.90 -10.45
N ASP A 40 -1.17 -2.68 -11.22
CA ASP A 40 -0.09 -2.21 -12.10
C ASP A 40 -0.59 -1.84 -13.50
N SER A 41 -1.89 -1.96 -13.80
CA SER A 41 -2.42 -1.71 -15.15
C SER A 41 -2.25 -0.25 -15.62
N HIS A 42 -2.13 0.68 -14.68
CA HIS A 42 -1.81 2.09 -14.92
C HIS A 42 -0.43 2.50 -14.38
N GLY A 43 0.35 1.51 -13.96
CA GLY A 43 1.64 1.71 -13.35
C GLY A 43 2.72 2.18 -14.31
N THR A 44 3.87 2.51 -13.74
CA THR A 44 5.10 2.74 -14.50
C THR A 44 6.07 1.60 -14.25
N LEU A 45 6.85 1.24 -15.27
CA LEU A 45 7.92 0.26 -15.16
C LEU A 45 9.15 0.79 -15.91
N GLU A 46 10.25 0.90 -15.20
CA GLU A 46 11.53 1.38 -15.68
C GLU A 46 12.59 0.30 -15.45
N LEU A 47 13.29 -0.08 -16.51
CA LEU A 47 14.42 -0.99 -16.46
C LEU A 47 15.71 -0.18 -16.42
N HIS A 48 16.52 -0.43 -15.40
CA HIS A 48 17.82 0.20 -15.22
C HIS A 48 18.91 -0.83 -15.48
N HIS A 49 19.79 -0.56 -16.43
CA HIS A 49 20.98 -1.38 -16.68
C HIS A 49 22.20 -0.59 -16.21
N THR A 50 22.84 -1.03 -15.12
CA THR A 50 24.02 -0.37 -14.56
C THR A 50 25.22 -1.33 -14.54
N GLU A 51 26.44 -0.80 -14.43
CA GLU A 51 27.65 -1.64 -14.28
C GLU A 51 27.62 -2.51 -13.00
N ALA A 52 26.77 -2.18 -12.03
CA ALA A 52 26.59 -2.89 -10.76
C ALA A 52 25.48 -3.96 -10.80
N GLY A 53 24.71 -4.04 -11.90
CA GLY A 53 23.57 -4.95 -12.05
C GLY A 53 22.38 -4.31 -12.77
N ASP A 54 21.44 -5.15 -13.16
CA ASP A 54 20.11 -4.73 -13.64
C ASP A 54 19.25 -4.41 -12.42
N SER A 55 18.35 -3.43 -12.52
CA SER A 55 17.26 -3.27 -11.55
C SER A 55 15.99 -2.85 -12.27
N VAL A 56 14.85 -3.08 -11.63
CA VAL A 56 13.56 -2.60 -12.12
C VAL A 56 12.95 -1.71 -11.04
N SER A 57 12.39 -0.58 -11.44
CA SER A 57 11.60 0.26 -10.55
C SER A 57 10.29 0.63 -11.20
N GLY A 58 9.31 0.98 -10.39
CA GLY A 58 8.01 1.33 -10.92
C GLY A 58 7.07 1.88 -9.87
N THR A 59 5.84 2.11 -10.33
CA THR A 59 4.74 2.59 -9.51
C THR A 59 3.48 1.82 -9.83
N ALA A 60 2.62 1.59 -8.84
CA ALA A 60 1.31 0.97 -9.00
C ALA A 60 0.24 1.72 -8.21
N GLU A 61 -1.03 1.51 -8.53
CA GLU A 61 -2.15 2.01 -7.73
C GLU A 61 -2.38 1.08 -6.53
N LEU A 62 -2.60 1.63 -5.34
CA LEU A 62 -3.06 0.89 -4.16
C LEU A 62 -4.55 1.11 -4.00
N LEU A 63 -5.32 0.03 -4.01
CA LEU A 63 -6.78 0.06 -3.94
C LEU A 63 -7.29 -0.63 -2.67
N ASP A 64 -8.32 -0.05 -2.04
CA ASP A 64 -9.21 -0.73 -1.11
C ASP A 64 -10.54 -1.01 -1.84
N GLY A 65 -10.75 -2.27 -2.21
CA GLY A 65 -11.77 -2.65 -3.18
C GLY A 65 -11.52 -2.00 -4.55
N ASP A 66 -12.42 -1.09 -4.96
CA ASP A 66 -12.35 -0.34 -6.22
C ASP A 66 -11.89 1.12 -6.03
N THR A 67 -11.51 1.51 -4.80
CA THR A 67 -11.14 2.89 -4.47
C THR A 67 -9.64 3.00 -4.32
N GLU A 68 -9.01 3.91 -5.05
CA GLU A 68 -7.60 4.26 -4.85
C GLU A 68 -7.39 4.91 -3.48
N VAL A 69 -6.49 4.33 -2.68
CA VAL A 69 -6.13 4.79 -1.34
C VAL A 69 -4.69 5.29 -1.25
N GLY A 70 -3.88 5.04 -2.29
CA GLY A 70 -2.50 5.46 -2.33
C GLY A 70 -1.77 5.00 -3.59
N THR A 71 -0.46 5.19 -3.57
CA THR A 71 0.45 4.76 -4.64
C THR A 71 1.49 3.82 -4.04
N LEU A 72 1.74 2.71 -4.71
CA LEU A 72 2.89 1.86 -4.44
C LEU A 72 4.05 2.36 -5.28
N ARG A 73 5.24 2.49 -4.68
CA ARG A 73 6.50 2.56 -5.41
C ARG A 73 7.29 1.30 -5.13
N TYR A 74 7.95 0.75 -6.13
CA TYR A 74 8.79 -0.42 -5.94
C TYR A 74 10.13 -0.28 -6.65
N GLN A 75 11.14 -0.92 -6.06
CA GLN A 75 12.44 -1.17 -6.67
C GLN A 75 12.83 -2.61 -6.37
N CYS A 76 13.16 -3.37 -7.41
CA CYS A 76 13.62 -4.74 -7.29
C CYS A 76 15.02 -4.90 -7.89
N GLU A 77 15.89 -5.55 -7.13
CA GLU A 77 17.26 -5.86 -7.52
C GLU A 77 17.43 -7.38 -7.62
N PRO A 78 17.76 -7.93 -8.80
CA PRO A 78 18.04 -9.34 -8.98
C PRO A 78 19.33 -9.71 -8.24
N LEU A 79 19.19 -10.58 -7.24
CA LEU A 79 20.31 -11.14 -6.49
C LEU A 79 21.00 -12.27 -7.27
N GLY A 80 20.28 -12.92 -8.20
CA GLY A 80 20.86 -13.93 -9.07
C GLY A 80 19.82 -14.76 -9.83
N TYR A 81 20.34 -15.67 -10.66
CA TYR A 81 19.55 -16.58 -11.48
C TYR A 81 20.01 -18.02 -11.26
N ALA A 82 19.05 -18.93 -11.06
CA ALA A 82 19.27 -20.36 -10.93
C ALA A 82 18.39 -21.10 -11.96
N GLY A 83 18.89 -21.25 -13.19
CA GLY A 83 18.10 -21.80 -14.29
C GLY A 83 17.00 -20.82 -14.71
N GLU A 84 15.75 -21.27 -14.64
CA GLU A 84 14.55 -20.46 -14.95
C GLU A 84 14.02 -19.68 -13.74
N VAL A 85 14.73 -19.74 -12.61
CA VAL A 85 14.36 -19.03 -11.38
C VAL A 85 15.22 -17.78 -11.25
N SER A 86 14.57 -16.63 -11.06
CA SER A 86 15.20 -15.39 -10.63
C SER A 86 14.92 -15.17 -9.14
N ILE A 87 15.95 -14.74 -8.41
CA ILE A 87 15.80 -14.28 -7.03
C ILE A 87 16.05 -12.78 -7.05
N SER A 88 15.09 -12.00 -6.56
CA SER A 88 15.18 -10.55 -6.46
C SER A 88 14.87 -10.10 -5.04
N ASP A 89 15.53 -9.05 -4.59
CA ASP A 89 15.18 -8.33 -3.38
C ASP A 89 14.39 -7.10 -3.79
N CYS A 90 13.18 -6.96 -3.29
CA CYS A 90 12.26 -5.90 -3.65
C CYS A 90 11.95 -5.03 -2.44
N GLU A 91 12.10 -3.72 -2.62
CA GLU A 91 11.68 -2.70 -1.66
C GLU A 91 10.44 -2.00 -2.21
N TYR A 92 9.37 -2.02 -1.43
CA TYR A 92 8.07 -1.44 -1.72
C TYR A 92 7.79 -0.32 -0.72
N THR A 93 7.43 0.85 -1.20
CA THR A 93 6.95 1.96 -0.38
C THR A 93 5.49 2.22 -0.72
N LEU A 94 4.61 1.99 0.25
CA LEU A 94 3.18 2.26 0.14
C LEU A 94 2.92 3.68 0.63
N GLU A 95 2.67 4.60 -0.29
CA GLU A 95 2.32 6.00 -0.01
C GLU A 95 0.80 6.12 0.17
N LEU A 96 0.34 6.05 1.43
CA LEU A 96 -1.07 6.18 1.81
C LEU A 96 -1.38 7.62 2.21
N VAL A 97 -2.67 7.97 2.28
CA VAL A 97 -3.12 9.31 2.68
C VAL A 97 -2.66 9.72 4.09
N ASP A 98 -2.47 8.75 4.98
CA ASP A 98 -2.17 8.92 6.39
C ASP A 98 -0.72 8.57 6.78
N GLY A 99 0.10 8.14 5.82
CA GLY A 99 1.51 7.89 6.02
C GLY A 99 2.12 6.95 5.00
N GLU A 100 3.39 6.61 5.21
CA GLU A 100 4.12 5.68 4.36
C GLU A 100 4.48 4.42 5.13
N ILE A 101 4.39 3.27 4.46
CA ILE A 101 4.83 1.98 4.95
C ILE A 101 5.89 1.45 3.99
N ASP A 102 7.07 1.11 4.51
CA ASP A 102 8.10 0.45 3.73
C ASP A 102 8.01 -1.07 3.97
N VAL A 103 8.12 -1.84 2.90
CA VAL A 103 8.01 -3.29 2.90
C VAL A 103 9.18 -3.85 2.10
N ARG A 104 9.88 -4.84 2.66
CA ARG A 104 10.95 -5.54 1.96
C ARG A 104 10.53 -6.98 1.71
N ILE A 105 10.56 -7.41 0.45
CA ILE A 105 10.14 -8.74 0.03
C ILE A 105 11.27 -9.39 -0.77
N ALA A 106 11.64 -10.60 -0.36
CA ALA A 106 12.49 -11.46 -1.18
C ALA A 106 11.60 -12.23 -2.16
N VAL A 107 11.69 -11.87 -3.45
CA VAL A 107 10.88 -12.47 -4.51
C VAL A 107 11.67 -13.59 -5.17
N LEU A 108 11.09 -14.79 -5.20
CA LEU A 108 11.59 -15.92 -5.99
C LEU A 108 10.62 -16.17 -7.13
N THR A 109 10.99 -15.72 -8.33
CA THR A 109 10.11 -15.79 -9.52
C THR A 109 10.63 -16.85 -10.46
N VAL A 110 9.78 -17.80 -10.83
CA VAL A 110 10.00 -18.60 -12.04
C VAL A 110 9.66 -17.70 -13.22
N LEU A 111 10.56 -17.58 -14.20
CA LEU A 111 10.40 -16.75 -15.40
C LEU A 111 9.40 -17.35 -16.41
N ASP A 112 8.27 -17.86 -15.90
CA ASP A 112 7.20 -18.50 -16.65
C ASP A 112 5.87 -17.75 -16.37
N PRO A 113 5.30 -17.05 -17.37
CA PRO A 113 4.11 -16.22 -17.20
C PRO A 113 2.82 -17.01 -16.93
N ASP A 114 2.84 -18.35 -17.05
CA ASP A 114 1.69 -19.21 -16.77
C ASP A 114 1.63 -19.71 -15.31
N GLN A 115 2.55 -19.27 -14.44
CA GLN A 115 2.67 -19.78 -13.05
C GLN A 115 1.88 -19.01 -11.98
N TYR A 116 0.92 -18.17 -12.38
CA TYR A 116 0.04 -17.52 -11.42
C TYR A 116 -0.99 -18.51 -10.83
N PRO A 117 -1.37 -18.36 -9.55
CA PRO A 117 -0.93 -17.32 -8.61
C PRO A 117 0.43 -17.60 -7.97
N LEU A 118 1.16 -16.54 -7.61
CA LEU A 118 2.42 -16.60 -6.87
C LEU A 118 2.24 -15.95 -5.49
N SER A 119 3.00 -16.41 -4.49
CA SER A 119 2.93 -15.85 -3.13
C SER A 119 4.32 -15.57 -2.60
N TYR A 120 4.49 -14.41 -1.99
CA TYR A 120 5.75 -13.92 -1.46
C TYR A 120 5.52 -13.38 -0.05
N ASP A 121 6.44 -13.71 0.85
CA ASP A 121 6.45 -13.17 2.20
C ASP A 121 7.54 -12.10 2.31
N GLY A 122 7.29 -11.10 3.15
CA GLY A 122 8.18 -9.98 3.38
C GLY A 122 8.05 -9.41 4.79
N GLU A 123 8.91 -8.45 5.08
CA GLU A 123 8.99 -7.75 6.35
C GLU A 123 8.48 -6.32 6.17
N VAL A 124 7.70 -5.84 7.15
CA VAL A 124 7.20 -4.46 7.20
C VAL A 124 8.07 -3.64 8.13
N THR A 125 8.52 -2.49 7.64
CA THR A 125 9.09 -1.42 8.46
C THR A 125 8.27 -0.16 8.23
N GLY A 126 7.58 0.28 9.27
CA GLY A 126 6.74 1.47 9.21
C GLY A 126 7.58 2.73 8.97
N GLY A 127 7.29 3.41 7.85
CA GLY A 127 8.06 4.56 7.39
C GLY A 127 7.70 5.82 8.15
N SER A 128 6.56 6.42 7.83
CA SER A 128 6.22 7.78 8.26
C SER A 128 4.77 7.94 8.79
N ALA A 129 4.55 9.06 9.48
CA ALA A 129 3.25 9.49 10.04
C ALA A 129 2.54 8.42 10.90
N ALA A 130 1.34 7.96 10.51
CA ALA A 130 0.54 7.01 11.29
C ALA A 130 1.25 5.67 11.50
N TYR A 131 2.17 5.32 10.60
CA TYR A 131 2.89 4.05 10.61
C TYR A 131 4.33 4.18 11.13
N ALA A 132 4.76 5.37 11.56
CA ALA A 132 6.14 5.59 11.99
C ALA A 132 6.55 4.65 13.14
N GLY A 133 7.56 3.81 12.91
CA GLY A 133 8.07 2.87 13.89
C GLY A 133 7.26 1.59 14.07
N ALA A 134 6.23 1.36 13.23
CA ALA A 134 5.57 0.06 13.15
C ALA A 134 6.54 -0.99 12.60
N THR A 135 6.34 -2.25 12.98
CA THR A 135 7.03 -3.40 12.39
C THR A 135 6.01 -4.49 12.13
N GLY A 136 6.34 -5.47 11.28
CA GLY A 136 5.42 -6.59 11.07
C GLY A 136 5.79 -7.45 9.88
N GLU A 137 4.80 -8.19 9.41
CA GLU A 137 4.93 -9.12 8.28
C GLU A 137 4.05 -8.67 7.11
N ALA A 138 4.53 -8.88 5.89
CA ALA A 138 3.78 -8.66 4.67
C ALA A 138 3.65 -9.98 3.90
N ALA A 139 2.48 -10.22 3.33
CA ALA A 139 2.26 -11.28 2.36
C ALA A 139 1.73 -10.66 1.07
N VAL A 140 2.36 -10.97 -0.06
CA VAL A 140 1.91 -10.55 -1.39
C VAL A 140 1.47 -11.76 -2.17
N ASN A 141 0.22 -11.77 -2.60
CA ASN A 141 -0.34 -12.77 -3.49
C ASN A 141 -0.52 -12.16 -4.88
N ALA A 142 0.34 -12.52 -5.82
CA ALA A 142 0.21 -12.09 -7.21
C ALA A 142 -0.78 -13.00 -7.92
N GLU A 143 -1.93 -12.45 -8.30
CA GLU A 143 -3.02 -13.15 -8.97
C GLU A 143 -2.82 -13.18 -10.49
N SER A 144 -2.12 -12.17 -11.01
CA SER A 144 -1.75 -12.01 -12.41
C SER A 144 -0.53 -11.10 -12.56
N GLN A 145 -0.08 -10.87 -13.79
CA GLN A 145 1.03 -9.95 -14.07
C GLN A 145 0.79 -8.50 -13.65
N THR A 146 -0.48 -8.07 -13.55
CA THR A 146 -0.81 -6.67 -13.28
C THR A 146 -1.65 -6.49 -12.02
N ARG A 147 -1.91 -7.57 -11.28
CA ARG A 147 -2.79 -7.52 -10.11
C ARG A 147 -2.28 -8.45 -9.02
N SER A 148 -2.09 -7.87 -7.85
CA SER A 148 -1.68 -8.58 -6.64
C SER A 148 -2.47 -8.07 -5.44
N THR A 149 -2.58 -8.88 -4.40
CA THR A 149 -3.09 -8.46 -3.09
C THR A 149 -1.94 -8.44 -2.11
N ILE A 150 -1.77 -7.34 -1.37
CA ILE A 150 -0.82 -7.22 -0.27
C ILE A 150 -1.57 -7.18 1.05
N THR A 151 -1.19 -8.07 1.96
CA THR A 151 -1.69 -8.12 3.33
C THR A 151 -0.55 -7.77 4.27
N LEU A 152 -0.75 -6.78 5.13
CA LEU A 152 0.20 -6.34 6.15
C LEU A 152 -0.35 -6.68 7.52
N THR A 153 0.48 -7.27 8.38
CA THR A 153 0.15 -7.51 9.78
C THR A 153 1.15 -6.74 10.63
N LEU A 154 0.70 -5.67 11.29
CA LEU A 154 1.55 -4.78 12.09
C LEU A 154 1.53 -5.18 13.57
N ASP A 155 2.69 -5.15 14.23
CA ASP A 155 2.90 -5.52 15.64
C ASP A 155 2.79 -4.36 16.63
#